data_AF-W1XHI0-F1
#
_entry.id   AF-W1XHI0-F1
#
_cell.length_a   1.000
_cell.length_b   1.000
_cell.length_c   1.000
_cell.angle_alpha   90.00
_cell.angle_beta   90.00
_cell.angle_gamma   90.00
#
_symmetry.space_group_name_H-M   'P 1'
#
loop_
_entity.id
_entity.type
_entity.pdbx_description
1 polymer ?
#
loop_
_entity_poly.entity_id
_entity_poly.type
_entity_poly.pdbx_seq_one_letter_code
_entity_poly.pdbx_strand_id
1 'polypeptide(L)' 'EQQLSVWLENLCKAGIDGIVVSDYGKGVCTPTLLKTIFGLAKEYGVQTIVDPKGADWSKYNGATCITPNVKE' A
#
# COMPACT_ATOMS: atom_id res chain seq x y z
N GLU A 1 -6.45 -8.36 8.71
CA GLU A 1 -6.10 -8.23 7.27
C GLU A 1 -7.32 -8.45 6.37
N GLN A 2 -8.05 -9.56 6.48
CA GLN A 2 -9.16 -9.89 5.57
C GLN A 2 -10.29 -8.83 5.49
N GLN A 3 -10.72 -8.27 6.64
CA GLN A 3 -11.71 -7.18 6.65
C GLN A 3 -11.22 -5.91 5.97
N LEU A 4 -9.93 -5.58 6.10
CA LEU A 4 -9.33 -4.41 5.48
C LEU A 4 -9.26 -4.57 3.96
N SER A 5 -8.91 -5.77 3.48
CA SER A 5 -8.88 -6.07 2.05
C SER A 5 -10.27 -5.94 1.41
N VAL A 6 -11.31 -6.47 2.06
CA VAL A 6 -12.70 -6.35 1.58
C VAL A 6 -13.16 -4.89 1.58
N TRP A 7 -12.82 -4.13 2.63
CA TRP A 7 -13.14 -2.71 2.70
C TRP A 7 -12.45 -1.91 1.59
N LEU A 8 -11.17 -2.16 1.35
CA LEU A 8 -10.40 -1.51 0.28
C LEU A 8 -10.96 -1.86 -1.11
N GLU A 9 -11.29 -3.13 -1.34
CA GLU A 9 -11.88 -3.59 -2.60
C GLU A 9 -13.19 -2.86 -2.92
N ASN A 10 -14.05 -2.66 -1.92
CA ASN A 10 -15.29 -1.91 -2.10
C ASN A 10 -15.03 -0.43 -2.44
N LEU A 11 -13.99 0.18 -1.88
CA LEU A 11 -13.59 1.54 -2.24
C LEU A 11 -13.02 1.62 -3.67
N CYS A 12 -12.19 0.65 -4.07
CA CYS A 12 -11.69 0.55 -5.44
C CYS A 12 -12.85 0.41 -6.45
N LYS A 13 -13.85 -0.41 -6.14
CA LYS A 13 -15.09 -0.53 -6.95
C LYS A 13 -15.90 0.76 -7.00
N ALA A 14 -15.87 1.56 -5.94
CA ALA A 14 -16.53 2.85 -5.88
C ALA A 14 -15.79 3.95 -6.68
N GLY A 15 -14.56 3.67 -7.14
CA GLY A 15 -13.79 4.57 -8.02
C GLY A 15 -12.92 5.57 -7.28
N ILE A 16 -12.20 5.15 -6.24
CA ILE A 16 -11.15 5.99 -5.63
C ILE A 16 -9.99 6.23 -6.60
N ASP A 17 -9.38 7.42 -6.53
CA ASP A 17 -8.29 7.81 -7.45
C ASP A 17 -6.91 7.30 -7.01
N GLY A 18 -6.71 7.07 -5.71
CA GLY A 18 -5.40 6.69 -5.18
C GLY A 18 -5.43 6.15 -3.77
N ILE A 19 -4.37 5.43 -3.42
CA ILE A 19 -4.14 4.82 -2.11
C ILE A 19 -2.79 5.32 -1.58
N VAL A 20 -2.77 5.84 -0.35
CA VAL A 20 -1.55 6.25 0.33
C VAL A 20 -1.27 5.29 1.48
N VAL A 21 -0.07 4.72 1.50
CA VAL A 21 0.42 3.83 2.55
C VAL A 21 1.56 4.52 3.29
N SER A 22 1.30 4.93 4.53
CA SER A 22 2.34 5.47 5.39
C SER A 22 2.73 4.43 6.44
N ASP A 23 3.91 3.81 6.26
CA ASP A 23 4.43 2.88 7.25
C ASP A 23 5.19 3.63 8.35
N TYR A 24 4.83 3.38 9.61
CA TYR A 24 5.52 3.92 10.79
C TYR A 24 6.31 2.86 11.57
N GLY A 25 6.46 1.65 11.01
CA GLY A 25 7.18 0.55 11.65
C GLY A 25 6.44 -0.05 12.85
N LYS A 26 5.12 0.11 12.93
CA LYS A 26 4.27 -0.40 14.03
C LYS A 26 3.76 -1.84 13.81
N GLY A 27 4.18 -2.49 12.73
CA GLY A 27 3.85 -3.89 12.42
C GLY A 27 2.56 -4.10 11.63
N VAL A 28 1.82 -3.04 11.28
CA VAL A 28 0.58 -3.15 10.48
C VAL A 28 0.87 -3.41 9.00
N CYS A 29 1.91 -2.78 8.46
CA CYS A 29 2.33 -2.92 7.06
C CYS A 29 3.13 -4.23 6.85
N THR A 30 2.43 -5.37 7.00
CA THR A 30 2.98 -6.70 6.75
C THR A 30 3.19 -6.90 5.24
N PRO A 31 4.17 -7.74 4.81
CA PRO A 31 4.37 -8.04 3.40
C PRO A 31 3.11 -8.62 2.72
N THR A 32 2.34 -9.44 3.44
CA THR A 32 1.10 -10.04 2.94
C THR A 32 0.05 -8.96 2.68
N LEU A 33 -0.16 -8.05 3.63
CA LEU A 33 -1.14 -6.97 3.48
C LEU A 33 -0.76 -6.03 2.33
N LEU A 34 0.50 -5.59 2.28
CA LEU A 34 0.98 -4.69 1.23
C LEU A 34 0.82 -5.30 -0.16
N LYS A 35 1.16 -6.59 -0.31
CA LYS A 35 0.96 -7.33 -1.56
C LYS A 35 -0.51 -7.36 -1.97
N THR A 36 -1.44 -7.56 -1.04
CA THR A 36 -2.88 -7.51 -1.32
C THR A 36 -3.33 -6.11 -1.74
N ILE A 37 -2.89 -5.05 -1.04
CA ILE A 37 -3.22 -3.66 -1.37
C ILE A 37 -2.75 -3.32 -2.78
N PHE A 38 -1.48 -3.58 -3.12
CA PHE A 38 -0.94 -3.28 -4.44
C PHE A 38 -1.58 -4.14 -5.54
N GLY A 39 -1.92 -5.39 -5.23
CA GLY A 39 -2.65 -6.28 -6.14
C GLY A 39 -4.02 -5.71 -6.51
N LEU A 40 -4.80 -5.31 -5.51
CA LEU A 40 -6.11 -4.67 -5.72
C LEU A 40 -5.96 -3.34 -6.45
N ALA A 41 -5.04 -2.48 -6.03
CA ALA A 41 -4.81 -1.20 -6.68
C ALA A 41 -4.50 -1.37 -8.17
N LYS A 42 -3.63 -2.32 -8.51
CA LYS A 42 -3.29 -2.67 -9.89
C LYS A 42 -4.48 -3.22 -10.68
N GLU A 43 -5.30 -4.07 -10.06
CA GLU A 43 -6.49 -4.65 -10.69
C GLU A 43 -7.51 -3.58 -11.09
N TYR A 44 -7.70 -2.57 -10.22
CA TYR A 44 -8.67 -1.48 -10.43
C TYR A 44 -8.06 -0.23 -11.07
N GLY A 45 -6.77 -0.24 -11.45
CA GLY A 45 -6.09 0.91 -12.05
C GLY A 45 -5.86 2.09 -11.11
N VAL A 46 -5.91 1.86 -9.80
CA VAL A 46 -5.74 2.87 -8.74
C VAL A 46 -4.24 3.05 -8.45
N GLN A 47 -3.78 4.29 -8.35
CA GLN A 47 -2.36 4.56 -8.08
C GLN A 47 -2.04 4.39 -6.59
N THR A 48 -0.84 3.89 -6.28
CA THR A 48 -0.39 3.69 -4.89
C THR A 48 0.88 4.47 -4.59
N ILE A 49 0.86 5.23 -3.49
CA ILE A 49 2.02 5.97 -2.99
C ILE A 49 2.39 5.40 -1.62
N VAL A 50 3.68 5.10 -1.43
CA VAL A 50 4.21 4.57 -0.17
C VAL A 50 5.22 5.53 0.43
N ASP A 51 5.04 5.84 1.71
CA ASP A 51 6.07 6.41 2.58
C ASP A 51 6.72 5.26 3.37
N PRO A 52 7.92 4.81 2.96
CA PRO A 52 8.55 3.61 3.50
C PRO A 52 9.19 3.90 4.85
N LYS A 53 9.10 2.93 5.77
CA LYS A 53 9.89 2.90 7.00
C LYS A 53 11.02 1.89 6.93
N GLY A 54 12.20 2.27 7.44
CA GLY A 54 13.34 1.38 7.68
C GLY A 54 14.14 1.03 6.41
N ALA A 55 15.12 0.14 6.56
CA ALA A 55 16.08 -0.19 5.51
C ALA A 55 15.64 -1.28 4.52
N ASP A 56 14.65 -2.11 4.89
CA ASP A 56 14.12 -3.16 4.00
C ASP A 56 12.89 -2.64 3.24
N TRP A 57 13.08 -2.39 1.95
CA TRP A 57 12.03 -1.88 1.06
C TRP A 57 11.39 -2.99 0.22
N SER A 58 11.84 -4.24 0.35
CA SER A 58 11.40 -5.37 -0.47
C SER A 58 9.89 -5.60 -0.36
N LYS A 59 9.31 -5.30 0.80
CA LYS A 59 7.87 -5.42 1.07
C LYS A 59 6.99 -4.40 0.35
N TYR A 60 7.56 -3.32 -0.19
CA TYR A 60 6.82 -2.29 -0.94
C TYR A 60 6.80 -2.56 -2.45
N ASN A 61 7.31 -3.70 -2.90
CA ASN A 61 7.32 -4.07 -4.31
C ASN A 61 5.88 -4.18 -4.86
N GLY A 62 5.58 -3.40 -5.89
CA GLY A 62 4.24 -3.29 -6.47
C GLY A 62 3.56 -1.93 -6.28
N ALA A 63 4.13 -1.05 -5.45
CA ALA A 63 3.68 0.34 -5.36
C ALA A 63 3.95 1.11 -6.67
N THR A 64 3.07 2.06 -7.02
CA THR A 64 3.32 2.96 -8.16
C THR A 64 4.49 3.89 -7.86
N CYS A 65 4.48 4.51 -6.68
CA CYS A 65 5.46 5.49 -6.27
C CYS A 65 5.89 5.24 -4.83
N ILE A 66 7.18 5.44 -4.57
CA ILE A 66 7.75 5.40 -3.22
C ILE A 66 8.38 6.77 -2.97
N THR A 67 7.98 7.43 -1.90
CA THR A 67 8.49 8.74 -1.50
C THR A 67 9.36 8.58 -0.25
N PRO A 68 10.66 8.23 -0.39
CA PRO A 68 11.51 8.05 0.77
C PRO A 68 11.71 9.39 1.47
N ASN A 69 11.48 9.41 2.78
CA ASN A 69 11.81 10.56 3.59
C ASN A 69 13.34 10.62 3.76
N VAL A 70 14.01 11.64 3.21
CA VAL A 70 15.48 11.78 3.09
C VAL A 70 16.21 11.88 4.46
N LYS A 71 15.48 11.74 5.57
CA LYS A 71 16.01 11.75 6.94
C LYS A 71 16.09 10.35 7.58
N GLU A 72 15.65 9.30 6.89
CA GLU A 72 15.84 7.91 7.32
C GLU A 72 17.09 7.27 6.74
#